data_AF-A0A4C1UTD4-F1
#
_entry.id   AF-A0A4C1UTD4-F1
#
_cell.length_a   1.000
_cell.length_b   1.000
_cell.length_c   1.000
_cell.angle_alpha   90.00
_cell.angle_beta   90.00
_cell.angle_gamma   90.00
#
_symmetry.space_group_name_H-M   'P 1'
#
loop_
_entity.id
_entity.type
_entity.pdbx_description
1 polymer ?
#
loop_
_entity_poly.entity_id
_entity_poly.type
_entity_poly.pdbx_seq_one_letter_code
_entity_poly.pdbx_strand_id
1 'polypeptide(L)'
;MANFKDVAQSSVAQAKLRKKTSPKYKALNHFDEFYGSVFGNKWVSMKTALLRNSKYVALVNNYGSPEETTEYLVNRGAHCLNKLMEVQQQYQDENPDVVESSEPKDEYNSKLERISEKIQSDEISNLYSHSDTIPDKIELSDMTLQNKLEKMSDTDPNKFEIDQSRIIDPSLGLTTESLWQYVPATKLKGMEDWVPESMHFSYYA
;
A
#
# COMPACT_ATOMS: atom_id res chain seq x y z
N MET A 1 63.88 -1.95 -0.85
CA MET A 1 62.99 -1.66 -2.00
C MET A 1 61.66 -2.35 -1.73
N ALA A 2 60.68 -1.62 -1.21
CA ALA A 2 59.33 -2.15 -0.97
C ALA A 2 58.57 -2.21 -2.30
N ASN A 3 57.92 -3.34 -2.56
CA ASN A 3 57.25 -3.65 -3.82
C ASN A 3 56.09 -2.70 -4.11
N PHE A 4 56.18 -1.98 -5.22
CA PHE A 4 55.16 -1.05 -5.73
C PHE A 4 53.79 -1.71 -6.01
N LYS A 5 53.74 -3.06 -6.03
CA LYS A 5 52.52 -3.86 -6.20
C LYS A 5 51.63 -3.92 -4.95
N ASP A 6 52.19 -3.77 -3.75
CA ASP A 6 51.42 -3.90 -2.49
C ASP A 6 50.59 -2.64 -2.16
N VAL A 7 51.06 -1.46 -2.59
CA VAL A 7 50.35 -0.18 -2.38
C VAL A 7 49.09 -0.11 -3.25
N ALA A 8 49.15 -0.64 -4.48
CA ALA A 8 48.02 -0.66 -5.40
C ALA A 8 46.91 -1.63 -4.94
N GLN A 9 47.26 -2.80 -4.39
CA GLN A 9 46.27 -3.74 -3.85
C GLN A 9 45.61 -3.24 -2.56
N SER A 10 46.33 -2.50 -1.71
CA SER A 10 45.80 -1.86 -0.50
C SER A 10 44.75 -0.80 -0.81
N SER A 11 44.97 0.05 -1.82
CA SER A 11 44.01 1.08 -2.25
C SER A 11 42.69 0.48 -2.78
N VAL A 12 42.78 -0.59 -3.58
CA VAL A 12 41.61 -1.29 -4.14
C VAL A 12 40.83 -2.07 -3.06
N ALA A 13 41.53 -2.58 -2.03
CA ALA A 13 40.89 -3.23 -0.88
C ALA A 13 40.16 -2.23 0.03
N GLN A 14 40.72 -1.03 0.24
CA GLN A 14 40.06 0.01 1.05
C GLN A 14 38.87 0.68 0.33
N ALA A 15 38.88 0.76 -0.99
CA ALA A 15 37.73 1.22 -1.77
C ALA A 15 36.51 0.30 -1.63
N LYS A 16 36.72 -1.01 -1.42
CA LYS A 16 35.66 -2.01 -1.17
C LYS A 16 35.08 -1.95 0.24
N LEU A 17 35.73 -1.26 1.18
CA LEU A 17 35.35 -1.16 2.60
C LEU A 17 34.91 0.26 3.00
N ARG A 18 34.55 1.14 2.05
CA ARG A 18 33.87 2.38 2.44
C ARG A 18 32.43 2.04 2.79
N LYS A 19 32.07 2.19 4.07
CA LYS A 19 30.68 2.06 4.54
C LYS A 19 29.81 3.00 3.69
N LYS A 20 28.90 2.42 2.91
CA LYS A 20 27.97 3.19 2.07
C LYS A 20 26.98 3.88 3.00
N THR A 21 27.27 5.11 3.42
CA THR A 21 26.39 5.87 4.33
C THR A 21 25.29 6.67 3.61
N SER A 22 25.09 6.42 2.32
CA SER A 22 24.07 7.12 1.53
C SER A 22 22.66 6.86 2.10
N PRO A 23 21.75 7.84 2.07
CA PRO A 23 20.33 7.67 2.38
C PRO A 23 19.72 6.43 1.74
N LYS A 24 20.04 6.18 0.46
CA LYS A 24 19.56 5.02 -0.28
C LYS A 24 19.99 3.70 0.38
N TYR A 25 21.20 3.66 0.93
CA TYR A 25 21.72 2.47 1.60
C TYR A 25 21.10 2.28 2.98
N LYS A 26 20.90 3.38 3.74
CA LYS A 26 20.19 3.35 5.02
C LYS A 26 18.74 2.87 4.84
N ALA A 27 18.04 3.39 3.83
CA ALA A 27 16.70 2.95 3.46
C ALA A 27 16.67 1.47 3.10
N LEU A 28 17.62 1.02 2.28
CA LEU A 28 17.66 -0.38 1.83
C LEU A 28 17.96 -1.36 2.98
N ASN A 29 18.81 -0.99 3.93
CA ASN A 29 19.03 -1.77 5.15
C ASN A 29 17.79 -1.83 6.03
N HIS A 30 17.13 -0.70 6.25
CA HIS A 30 15.87 -0.65 6.99
C HIS A 30 14.80 -1.54 6.35
N PHE A 31 14.67 -1.49 5.02
CA PHE A 31 13.75 -2.36 4.29
C PHE A 31 14.09 -3.83 4.42
N ASP A 32 15.38 -4.20 4.40
CA ASP A 32 15.81 -5.58 4.60
C ASP A 32 15.48 -6.10 6.00
N GLU A 33 15.65 -5.28 7.05
CA GLU A 33 15.34 -5.66 8.42
C GLU A 33 13.83 -5.76 8.66
N PHE A 34 13.08 -4.73 8.27
CA PHE A 34 11.65 -4.65 8.52
C PHE A 34 10.86 -5.61 7.62
N TYR A 35 10.98 -5.47 6.30
CA TYR A 35 10.21 -6.28 5.35
C TYR A 35 10.74 -7.70 5.23
N GLY A 36 12.02 -7.94 5.53
CA GLY A 36 12.55 -9.31 5.67
C GLY A 36 11.86 -10.09 6.79
N SER A 37 11.60 -9.45 7.93
CA SER A 37 10.86 -10.07 9.05
C SER A 37 9.40 -10.37 8.69
N VAL A 38 8.74 -9.46 7.96
CA VAL A 38 7.32 -9.59 7.58
C VAL A 38 7.13 -10.66 6.50
N PHE A 39 7.88 -10.56 5.39
CA PHE A 39 7.66 -11.34 4.18
C PHE A 39 8.59 -12.55 4.00
N GLY A 40 9.61 -12.70 4.86
CA GLY A 40 10.54 -13.84 4.82
C GLY A 40 11.19 -14.02 3.46
N ASN A 41 11.11 -15.22 2.89
CA ASN A 41 11.73 -15.57 1.62
C ASN A 41 11.17 -14.79 0.41
N LYS A 42 9.90 -14.36 0.48
CA LYS A 42 9.27 -13.57 -0.59
C LYS A 42 9.85 -12.16 -0.70
N TRP A 43 10.44 -11.64 0.38
CA TRP A 43 11.06 -10.32 0.40
C TRP A 43 12.13 -10.17 -0.69
N VAL A 44 12.95 -11.18 -0.92
CA VAL A 44 14.03 -11.12 -1.93
C VAL A 44 13.45 -10.88 -3.34
N SER A 45 12.35 -11.56 -3.66
CA SER A 45 11.64 -11.37 -4.94
C SER A 45 11.02 -9.97 -5.03
N MET A 46 10.37 -9.50 -3.96
CA MET A 46 9.77 -8.16 -3.90
C MET A 46 10.83 -7.05 -4.01
N LYS A 47 11.92 -7.15 -3.25
CA LYS A 47 13.06 -6.24 -3.33
C LYS A 47 13.63 -6.18 -4.75
N THR A 48 13.76 -7.35 -5.39
CA THR A 48 14.22 -7.42 -6.78
C THR A 48 13.24 -6.70 -7.73
N ALA A 49 11.93 -6.80 -7.50
CA ALA A 49 10.93 -6.07 -8.26
C ALA A 49 10.98 -4.56 -8.00
N LEU A 50 11.16 -4.14 -6.75
CA LEU A 50 11.28 -2.73 -6.34
C LEU A 50 12.52 -2.04 -6.93
N LEU A 51 13.61 -2.78 -7.11
CA LEU A 51 14.84 -2.27 -7.72
C LEU A 51 14.79 -2.22 -9.26
N ARG A 52 13.74 -2.76 -9.88
CA ARG A 52 13.50 -2.68 -11.33
C ARG A 52 12.65 -1.45 -11.66
N ASN A 53 12.58 -1.13 -12.95
CA ASN A 53 11.72 -0.07 -13.45
C ASN A 53 10.24 -0.43 -13.21
N SER A 54 9.46 0.54 -12.76
CA SER A 54 8.02 0.37 -12.53
C SER A 54 7.26 0.16 -13.84
N LYS A 55 6.20 -0.64 -13.77
CA LYS A 55 5.23 -0.77 -14.86
C LYS A 55 4.22 0.37 -14.73
N TYR A 56 3.98 1.09 -15.82
CA TYR A 56 3.02 2.18 -15.86
C TYR A 56 1.65 1.69 -16.33
N VAL A 57 0.60 2.32 -15.83
CA VAL A 57 -0.79 2.08 -16.24
C VAL A 57 -1.38 3.42 -16.68
N ALA A 58 -2.10 3.41 -17.81
CA ALA A 58 -2.80 4.59 -18.30
C ALA A 58 -4.23 4.61 -17.74
N LEU A 59 -4.59 5.69 -17.05
CA LEU A 59 -5.98 5.95 -16.67
C LEU A 59 -6.63 6.78 -17.78
N VAL A 60 -7.67 6.23 -18.40
CA VAL A 60 -8.41 6.91 -19.47
C VAL A 60 -9.32 7.96 -18.84
N ASN A 61 -9.29 9.18 -19.37
CA ASN A 61 -10.16 10.25 -18.92
C ASN A 61 -11.58 10.07 -19.48
N ASN A 62 -12.55 9.87 -18.61
CA ASN A 62 -13.95 9.66 -18.98
C ASN A 62 -14.63 10.93 -19.54
N TYR A 63 -14.08 12.12 -19.32
CA TYR A 63 -14.62 13.38 -19.86
C TYR A 63 -14.11 13.73 -21.27
N GLY A 64 -13.22 12.90 -21.83
CA GLY A 64 -12.75 13.04 -23.21
C GLY A 64 -13.50 12.08 -24.15
N SER A 65 -12.78 11.51 -25.11
CA SER A 65 -13.22 10.38 -25.94
C SER A 65 -12.57 9.07 -25.45
N PRO A 66 -13.18 8.36 -24.49
CA PRO A 66 -12.57 7.17 -23.90
C PRO A 66 -12.43 6.02 -24.90
N GLU A 67 -13.36 5.87 -25.84
CA GLU A 67 -13.35 4.80 -26.84
C GLU A 67 -12.17 4.97 -27.82
N GLU A 68 -12.02 6.17 -28.39
CA GLU A 68 -10.92 6.52 -29.30
C GLU A 68 -9.56 6.38 -28.60
N THR A 69 -9.47 6.87 -27.36
CA THR A 69 -8.26 6.77 -26.56
C THR A 69 -7.90 5.31 -26.26
N THR A 70 -8.91 4.49 -25.96
CA THR A 70 -8.70 3.06 -25.68
C THR A 70 -8.24 2.33 -26.92
N GLU A 71 -8.87 2.55 -28.07
CA GLU A 71 -8.47 1.94 -29.34
C GLU A 71 -7.04 2.35 -29.73
N TYR A 72 -6.70 3.63 -29.60
CA TYR A 72 -5.35 4.13 -29.84
C TYR A 72 -4.30 3.44 -28.95
N LEU A 73 -4.59 3.28 -27.67
CA LEU A 73 -3.70 2.60 -26.73
C LEU A 73 -3.57 1.11 -27.05
N VAL A 74 -4.67 0.44 -27.39
CA VAL A 74 -4.68 -0.98 -27.79
C VAL A 74 -3.88 -1.20 -29.06
N ASN A 75 -4.01 -0.31 -30.05
CA ASN A 75 -3.21 -0.35 -31.29
C ASN A 75 -1.70 -0.18 -31.04
N ARG A 76 -1.32 0.43 -29.90
CA ARG A 76 0.07 0.51 -29.44
C ARG A 76 0.51 -0.68 -28.57
N GLY A 77 -0.36 -1.68 -28.40
CA GLY A 77 -0.10 -2.87 -27.59
C GLY A 77 -0.44 -2.73 -26.11
N ALA A 78 -1.20 -1.70 -25.72
CA ALA A 78 -1.74 -1.66 -24.36
C ALA A 78 -2.87 -2.69 -24.19
N HIS A 79 -2.97 -3.27 -23.00
CA HIS A 79 -4.03 -4.21 -22.65
C HIS A 79 -4.87 -3.64 -21.51
N CYS A 80 -6.18 -3.81 -21.59
CA CYS A 80 -7.09 -3.48 -20.50
C CYS A 80 -6.88 -4.47 -19.34
N LEU A 81 -6.48 -3.98 -18.17
CA LEU A 81 -6.22 -4.82 -17.00
C LEU A 81 -7.46 -5.62 -16.57
N ASN A 82 -8.65 -5.00 -16.61
CA ASN A 82 -9.89 -5.68 -16.23
C ASN A 82 -10.13 -6.95 -17.05
N LYS A 83 -9.98 -6.85 -18.38
CA LYS A 83 -10.12 -7.99 -19.29
C LYS A 83 -9.08 -9.08 -19.00
N LEU A 84 -7.85 -8.70 -18.68
CA LEU A 84 -6.78 -9.64 -18.35
C LEU A 84 -7.08 -10.38 -17.04
N MET A 85 -7.60 -9.66 -16.03
CA MET A 85 -8.01 -10.25 -14.75
C MET A 85 -9.21 -11.18 -14.90
N GLU A 86 -10.21 -10.81 -15.71
CA GLU A 86 -11.37 -11.67 -16.02
C GLU A 86 -10.95 -12.99 -16.66
N VAL A 87 -10.08 -12.94 -17.68
CA VAL A 87 -9.56 -14.14 -18.34
C VAL A 87 -8.76 -15.00 -17.36
N GLN A 88 -7.96 -14.36 -16.50
CA GLN A 88 -7.20 -15.09 -15.48
C GLN A 88 -8.12 -15.76 -14.45
N GLN A 89 -9.20 -15.08 -14.05
CA GLN A 89 -10.17 -15.63 -13.11
C GLN A 89 -10.93 -16.81 -13.72
N GLN A 90 -11.41 -16.67 -14.95
CA GLN A 90 -12.06 -17.77 -15.69
C GLN A 90 -11.14 -18.99 -15.80
N TYR A 91 -9.86 -18.78 -16.11
CA TYR A 91 -8.88 -19.86 -16.18
C TYR A 91 -8.69 -20.58 -14.83
N GLN A 92 -8.73 -19.84 -13.72
CA GLN A 92 -8.63 -20.40 -12.37
C GLN A 92 -9.89 -21.20 -12.00
N ASP A 93 -11.07 -20.71 -12.36
CA ASP A 93 -12.35 -21.39 -12.11
C ASP A 93 -12.44 -22.70 -12.91
N GLU A 94 -11.93 -22.71 -14.15
CA GLU A 94 -11.91 -23.90 -15.01
C GLU A 94 -10.83 -24.92 -14.62
N ASN A 95 -9.75 -24.49 -13.97
CA ASN A 95 -8.61 -25.35 -13.59
C ASN A 95 -8.25 -25.18 -12.10
N PRO A 96 -9.13 -25.60 -11.17
CA PRO A 96 -8.91 -25.42 -9.74
C PRO A 96 -7.64 -26.16 -9.24
N ASP A 97 -7.28 -27.27 -9.88
CA ASP A 97 -6.17 -28.14 -9.45
C ASP A 97 -4.77 -27.56 -9.75
N VAL A 98 -4.67 -26.52 -10.60
CA VAL A 98 -3.37 -25.94 -11.02
C VAL A 98 -2.86 -24.88 -10.04
N VAL A 99 -3.69 -24.43 -9.08
CA VAL A 99 -3.41 -23.24 -8.25
C VAL A 99 -2.78 -23.57 -6.88
N GLU A 100 -2.60 -24.85 -6.52
CA GLU A 100 -2.04 -25.24 -5.21
C GLU A 100 -0.56 -24.86 -4.99
N SER A 101 0.18 -24.38 -5.99
CA SER A 101 1.63 -24.14 -5.85
C SER A 101 2.04 -22.74 -5.38
N SER A 102 1.13 -21.88 -4.91
CA SER A 102 1.51 -20.62 -4.25
C SER A 102 1.02 -20.64 -2.81
N GLU A 103 1.99 -20.67 -1.87
CA GLU A 103 1.84 -20.64 -0.41
C GLU A 103 0.54 -20.02 0.13
N PRO A 104 -0.03 -20.56 1.23
CA PRO A 104 -1.33 -20.18 1.76
C PRO A 104 -1.40 -18.66 1.98
N LYS A 105 -2.23 -17.98 1.18
CA LYS A 105 -2.52 -16.54 1.32
C LYS A 105 -3.04 -16.23 2.73
N ASP A 106 -3.68 -17.20 3.37
CA ASP A 106 -4.30 -17.08 4.69
C ASP A 106 -3.29 -16.89 5.81
N GLU A 107 -2.09 -17.49 5.71
CA GLU A 107 -1.07 -17.38 6.76
C GLU A 107 -0.44 -15.98 6.80
N TYR A 108 -0.23 -15.38 5.62
CA TYR A 108 0.30 -14.02 5.52
C TYR A 108 -0.71 -12.98 6.01
N ASN A 109 -1.98 -13.13 5.62
CA ASN A 109 -3.06 -12.26 6.08
C ASN A 109 -3.21 -12.35 7.61
N SER A 110 -3.19 -13.57 8.17
CA SER A 110 -3.23 -13.76 9.62
C SER A 110 -2.02 -13.15 10.34
N LYS A 111 -0.82 -13.21 9.74
CA LYS A 111 0.37 -12.57 10.31
C LYS A 111 0.28 -11.05 10.32
N LEU A 112 -0.26 -10.45 9.26
CA LEU A 112 -0.50 -9.00 9.20
C LEU A 112 -1.55 -8.55 10.21
N GLU A 113 -2.62 -9.33 10.36
CA GLU A 113 -3.69 -9.06 11.33
C GLU A 113 -3.14 -9.01 12.75
N ARG A 114 -2.31 -9.99 13.14
CA ARG A 114 -1.63 -10.01 14.44
C ARG A 114 -0.69 -8.81 14.67
N ILE A 115 -0.02 -8.33 13.62
CA ILE A 115 0.84 -7.14 13.71
C ILE A 115 -0.01 -5.89 13.92
N SER A 116 -1.12 -5.77 13.19
CA SER A 116 -2.07 -4.66 13.33
C SER A 116 -2.68 -4.63 14.73
N GLU A 117 -3.11 -5.77 15.25
CA GLU A 117 -3.64 -5.90 16.61
C GLU A 117 -2.62 -5.44 17.67
N LYS A 118 -1.35 -5.81 17.50
CA LYS A 118 -0.28 -5.40 18.41
C LYS A 118 -0.03 -3.89 18.38
N ILE A 119 -0.01 -3.28 17.19
CA ILE A 119 0.15 -1.83 17.06
C ILE A 119 -1.02 -1.11 17.73
N GLN A 120 -2.26 -1.57 17.48
CA GLN A 120 -3.45 -1.01 18.11
C GLN A 120 -3.41 -1.13 19.64
N SER A 121 -3.01 -2.28 20.19
CA SER A 121 -2.88 -2.44 21.63
C SER A 121 -1.83 -1.51 22.24
N ASP A 122 -0.69 -1.32 21.55
CA ASP A 122 0.38 -0.43 22.00
C ASP A 122 -0.10 1.04 21.98
N GLU A 123 -0.83 1.47 20.95
CA GLU A 123 -1.44 2.81 20.85
C GLU A 123 -2.49 3.05 21.95
N ILE A 124 -3.40 2.10 22.17
CA ILE A 124 -4.41 2.17 23.24
C ILE A 124 -3.73 2.27 24.60
N SER A 125 -2.69 1.47 24.84
CA SER A 125 -1.96 1.50 26.12
C SER A 125 -1.31 2.87 26.40
N ASN A 126 -0.81 3.54 25.35
CA ASN A 126 -0.22 4.88 25.45
C ASN A 126 -1.28 5.97 25.72
N LEU A 127 -2.46 5.86 25.10
CA LEU A 127 -3.57 6.81 25.28
C LEU A 127 -4.24 6.67 26.65
N TYR A 128 -4.38 5.44 27.15
CA TYR A 128 -5.11 5.10 28.38
C TYR A 128 -4.17 4.70 29.53
N SER A 129 -3.08 5.45 29.71
CA SER A 129 -2.06 5.17 30.74
C SER A 129 -2.54 5.29 32.20
N HIS A 130 -3.71 5.87 32.47
CA HIS A 130 -4.18 6.22 33.83
C HIS A 130 -5.65 5.84 34.12
N SER A 131 -6.28 4.98 33.32
CA SER A 131 -7.65 4.51 33.57
C SER A 131 -7.67 3.03 33.95
N ASP A 132 -8.39 2.69 35.02
CA ASP A 132 -8.53 1.30 35.53
C ASP A 132 -9.24 0.34 34.56
N THR A 133 -9.71 0.83 33.40
CA THR A 133 -10.36 0.04 32.35
C THR A 133 -9.73 0.38 31.00
N ILE A 134 -8.75 -0.42 30.57
CA ILE A 134 -8.13 -0.33 29.24
C ILE A 134 -9.00 -1.15 28.28
N PRO A 135 -9.62 -0.56 27.26
CA PRO A 135 -10.40 -1.30 26.27
C PRO A 135 -9.49 -2.14 25.37
N ASP A 136 -9.77 -3.44 25.18
CA ASP A 136 -8.97 -4.31 24.30
C ASP A 136 -9.09 -3.95 22.81
N LYS A 137 -10.16 -3.26 22.42
CA LYS A 137 -10.42 -2.83 21.04
C LYS A 137 -11.25 -1.54 21.03
N ILE A 138 -10.84 -0.56 20.22
CA ILE A 138 -11.69 0.60 19.93
C ILE A 138 -12.72 0.16 18.88
N GLU A 139 -13.90 -0.22 19.34
CA GLU A 139 -15.03 -0.45 18.44
C GLU A 139 -15.53 0.90 17.92
N LEU A 140 -15.14 1.25 16.69
CA LEU A 140 -15.92 2.21 15.90
C LEU A 140 -17.27 1.55 15.65
N SER A 141 -18.30 1.99 16.38
CA SER A 141 -19.66 1.50 16.22
C SER A 141 -20.20 1.90 14.84
N ASP A 142 -19.87 1.11 13.81
CA ASP A 142 -20.52 1.11 12.51
C ASP A 142 -21.92 0.49 12.65
N MET A 143 -22.85 1.24 13.24
CA MET A 143 -24.27 0.86 13.34
C MET A 143 -24.96 0.75 11.96
N THR A 144 -24.25 0.97 10.85
CA THR A 144 -24.80 1.05 9.49
C THR A 144 -24.38 -0.09 8.55
N LEU A 145 -23.35 -0.90 8.86
CA LEU A 145 -22.83 -1.87 7.89
C LEU A 145 -23.55 -3.23 7.89
N GLN A 146 -24.02 -3.71 9.03
CA GLN A 146 -24.62 -5.07 9.11
C GLN A 146 -25.98 -5.18 8.42
N ASN A 147 -26.77 -4.09 8.40
CA ASN A 147 -28.11 -4.10 7.78
C ASN A 147 -28.10 -4.05 6.24
N LYS A 148 -26.95 -3.81 5.59
CA LYS A 148 -26.85 -3.65 4.13
C LYS A 148 -26.53 -4.95 3.40
N LEU A 149 -25.97 -5.95 4.07
CA LEU A 149 -25.57 -7.22 3.45
C LEU A 149 -26.77 -8.13 3.11
N GLU A 150 -27.85 -8.07 3.91
CA GLU A 150 -29.03 -8.92 3.74
C GLU A 150 -30.02 -8.43 2.66
N LYS A 151 -29.91 -7.18 2.19
CA LYS A 151 -30.88 -6.59 1.24
C LYS A 151 -30.49 -6.66 -0.24
N MET A 152 -29.35 -7.28 -0.58
CA MET A 152 -28.86 -7.32 -1.96
C MET A 152 -29.40 -8.45 -2.84
N SER A 153 -30.28 -9.34 -2.34
CA SER A 153 -30.75 -10.49 -3.12
C SER A 153 -32.00 -10.24 -3.98
N ASP A 154 -32.74 -9.15 -3.81
CA ASP A 154 -33.99 -8.90 -4.56
C ASP A 154 -34.25 -7.40 -4.75
N THR A 155 -33.66 -6.74 -5.75
CA THR A 155 -34.08 -5.37 -6.08
C THR A 155 -34.08 -5.10 -7.58
N ASP A 156 -35.26 -4.71 -8.08
CA ASP A 156 -35.55 -4.29 -9.45
C ASP A 156 -34.47 -3.35 -10.05
N PRO A 157 -34.02 -3.57 -11.30
CA PRO A 157 -33.00 -2.74 -11.95
C PRO A 157 -33.44 -1.29 -12.25
N ASN A 158 -34.71 -0.94 -12.01
CA ASN A 158 -35.25 0.41 -12.17
C ASN A 158 -35.31 1.22 -10.85
N LYS A 159 -34.83 0.68 -9.73
CA LYS A 159 -34.80 1.39 -8.45
C LYS A 159 -33.35 1.64 -8.02
N PHE A 160 -32.77 2.73 -8.52
CA PHE A 160 -31.49 3.22 -8.00
C PHE A 160 -31.72 3.86 -6.63
N GLU A 161 -31.53 3.09 -5.54
CA GLU A 161 -31.39 3.68 -4.21
C GLU A 161 -30.10 4.50 -4.18
N ILE A 162 -30.24 5.82 -4.07
CA ILE A 162 -29.11 6.74 -3.94
C ILE A 162 -28.36 6.36 -2.66
N ASP A 163 -27.09 6.00 -2.80
CA ASP A 163 -26.22 5.62 -1.69
C ASP A 163 -25.92 6.83 -0.79
N GLN A 164 -26.77 7.03 0.21
CA GLN A 164 -26.65 8.16 1.15
C GLN A 164 -25.41 8.06 2.06
N SER A 165 -24.71 6.92 2.09
CA SER A 165 -23.47 6.75 2.86
C SER A 165 -22.31 7.63 2.35
N ARG A 166 -22.41 8.13 1.11
CA ARG A 166 -21.41 9.03 0.51
C ARG A 166 -21.78 10.51 0.66
N ILE A 167 -22.92 10.83 1.26
CA ILE A 167 -23.33 12.20 1.50
C ILE A 167 -22.62 12.67 2.77
N ILE A 168 -21.70 13.60 2.62
CA ILE A 168 -21.04 14.26 3.76
C ILE A 168 -22.04 15.23 4.35
N ASP A 169 -22.54 14.95 5.55
CA ASP A 169 -23.39 15.88 6.29
C ASP A 169 -22.51 17.04 6.82
N PRO A 170 -22.73 18.29 6.36
CA PRO A 170 -21.93 19.44 6.81
C PRO A 170 -22.06 19.69 8.31
N SER A 171 -23.09 19.13 8.97
CA SER A 171 -23.33 19.30 10.41
C SER A 171 -22.55 18.32 11.30
N LEU A 172 -22.00 17.22 10.74
CA LEU A 172 -21.30 16.16 11.48
C LEU A 172 -19.79 16.44 11.64
N GLY A 173 -19.44 17.63 12.14
CA GLY A 173 -18.10 17.87 12.72
C GLY A 173 -17.05 18.50 11.81
N LEU A 174 -17.41 18.99 10.61
CA LEU A 174 -16.58 19.96 9.91
C LEU A 174 -16.84 21.33 10.53
N THR A 175 -15.89 21.83 11.33
CA THR A 175 -15.88 23.26 11.69
C THR A 175 -15.94 24.07 10.39
N THR A 176 -16.71 25.15 10.35
CA THR A 176 -16.82 26.02 9.17
C THR A 176 -15.46 26.45 8.64
N GLU A 177 -14.46 26.61 9.51
CA GLU A 177 -13.05 26.86 9.20
C GLU A 177 -12.41 25.79 8.30
N SER A 178 -12.82 24.53 8.41
CA SER A 178 -12.33 23.42 7.60
C SER A 178 -12.77 23.48 6.15
N LEU A 179 -13.89 24.15 5.85
CA LEU A 179 -14.38 24.38 4.48
C LEU A 179 -13.65 25.54 3.78
N TRP A 180 -13.12 26.49 4.54
CA TRP A 180 -12.39 27.65 4.02
C TRP A 180 -10.88 27.41 3.86
N GLN A 181 -10.35 26.33 4.44
CA GLN A 181 -8.95 25.98 4.33
C GLN A 181 -8.63 25.40 2.95
N TYR A 182 -7.87 26.15 2.15
CA TYR A 182 -7.37 25.65 0.87
C TYR A 182 -6.40 24.48 1.08
N VAL A 183 -6.74 23.32 0.52
CA VAL A 183 -5.87 22.15 0.43
C VAL A 183 -5.63 21.85 -1.05
N PRO A 184 -4.38 21.82 -1.54
CA PRO A 184 -4.11 21.50 -2.94
C PRO A 184 -4.50 20.05 -3.23
N ALA A 185 -4.84 19.74 -4.48
CA ALA A 185 -5.24 18.39 -4.91
C ALA A 185 -4.18 17.30 -4.67
N THR A 186 -2.94 17.70 -4.36
CA THR A 186 -1.82 16.81 -4.05
C THR A 186 -1.65 16.54 -2.55
N LYS A 187 -2.49 17.10 -1.68
CA LYS A 187 -2.39 16.93 -0.22
C LYS A 187 -3.74 16.52 0.35
N LEU A 188 -3.71 15.67 1.39
CA LEU A 188 -4.89 15.28 2.13
C LEU A 188 -4.83 15.92 3.53
N LYS A 189 -5.94 16.48 3.98
CA LYS A 189 -6.08 17.01 5.34
C LYS A 189 -6.03 15.85 6.35
N GLY A 190 -5.30 16.01 7.45
CA GLY A 190 -5.09 14.96 8.45
C GLY A 190 -3.90 14.03 8.18
N MET A 191 -3.14 14.24 7.10
CA MET A 191 -1.86 13.55 6.86
C MET A 191 -0.64 14.38 7.27
N GLU A 192 -0.81 15.35 8.18
CA GLU A 192 0.25 16.28 8.57
C GLU A 192 1.32 15.65 9.47
N ASP A 193 0.93 14.70 10.31
CA ASP A 193 1.87 13.90 11.12
C ASP A 193 2.41 12.68 10.36
N TRP A 194 1.82 12.36 9.21
CA TRP A 194 2.26 11.23 8.39
C TRP A 194 3.40 11.65 7.47
N VAL A 195 4.60 11.16 7.77
CA VAL A 195 5.79 11.40 6.95
C VAL A 195 6.06 10.20 6.06
N PRO A 196 6.03 10.34 4.72
CA PRO A 196 6.38 9.24 3.84
C PRO A 196 7.86 8.83 4.03
N GLU A 197 8.14 7.54 3.95
CA GLU A 197 9.49 6.99 4.17
C GLU A 197 10.55 7.63 3.25
N SER A 198 10.16 8.01 2.03
CA SER A 198 11.03 8.73 1.09
C SER A 198 11.52 10.07 1.65
N MET A 199 10.66 10.79 2.38
CA MET A 199 11.01 12.02 3.09
C MET A 199 11.82 11.70 4.35
N HIS A 200 11.44 10.67 5.11
CA HIS A 200 12.19 10.25 6.30
C HIS A 200 13.67 9.99 5.99
N PHE A 201 13.97 9.24 4.92
CA PHE A 201 15.36 8.94 4.55
C PHE A 201 16.11 10.12 3.95
N SER A 202 15.41 11.14 3.44
CA SER A 202 16.05 12.36 2.93
C SER A 202 16.82 13.12 4.03
N TYR A 203 16.38 13.02 5.28
CA TYR A 203 17.04 13.69 6.42
C TYR A 203 18.36 13.06 6.83
N TYR A 204 18.64 11.84 6.37
CA TYR A 204 19.88 11.12 6.68
C TYR A 204 20.98 11.30 5.63
N ALA A 205 20.81 12.28 4.72
CA ALA A 205 21.72 12.64 3.63
C ALA A 205 23.00 13.34 4.10
#